data_AF-A0A1Y4HT18-F1
#
_entry.id   AF-A0A1Y4HT18-F1
#
_cell.length_a   1.000
_cell.length_b   1.000
_cell.length_c   1.000
_cell.angle_alpha   90.00
_cell.angle_beta   90.00
_cell.angle_gamma   90.00
#
_symmetry.space_group_name_H-M   'P 1'
#
loop_
_entity.id
_entity.type
_entity.pdbx_description
1 polymer ?
#
loop_
_entity_poly.entity_id
_entity_poly.type
_entity_poly.pdbx_seq_one_letter_code
_entity_poly.pdbx_strand_id
1 'polypeptide(L)'
;MDTTIRDGQQSLWATRMTTAEMLPILPKMDEVGYWAIEAWGGATFDTCLRFLDEDPWERLRLIKERCPNTPLAMLVRGQNLVGYKHYSSDVVERFIERAHANGVDVFRVFDALNDIDNIRDCAAAIKKVGAHFEPAISYTRSPVHTLDSYIGYARQLAELGADSLCIKDMAGLLVPYRAAQLVSALRTEIGLPVHMHCHFIGGMASTNYLRGAEEGAEIVDCAHAPLAFGNSQPAVEMTVSSLSGSPFDTGLDLDLLFEIADYWDAVRKRGKHQRGITTLTHMRIYKHQIPGGMMSNLVGQLDLQNMHDRLPEVVAEIPRVRKEVGYPPLVTPMSQIVGTQAVMNVLTGKRWGIVSQEMRDYLMGFYGKTPAPIDPAIQEKVLGKVDVAKLQEEAKNAHLQTYDEAAAEIGDLAESEEDVLSYALFPNEARAYLERRAAGKVHPITEDMNATAENQDMDTEEESDMNVTQIRELIEALDGSSVAEVTIKDGTTEVAIKKPVAVSAPAPAPAPAAAPAPAAAPAAPAAAPAATPAEPAAAEPAASARPATWKAVESPMVGTFYQAPAPDADPFVKLGDTVEAGQTLCIVEAMKLMNELPAEEPGIIREICVKDAEPVEFGQPIFYYEPVA
;
A
#
# COMPACT_ATOMS: atom_id res chain seq x y z
N MET A 1 -13.47 18.95 7.01
CA MET A 1 -12.76 18.21 8.07
C MET A 1 -11.27 18.23 7.74
N ASP A 2 -10.43 18.39 8.76
CA ASP A 2 -8.98 18.25 8.59
C ASP A 2 -8.60 16.76 8.63
N THR A 3 -7.67 16.36 7.79
CA THR A 3 -7.21 14.97 7.66
C THR A 3 -5.70 14.82 7.85
N THR A 4 -5.03 15.89 8.31
CA THR A 4 -3.57 16.02 8.32
C THR A 4 -2.88 14.91 9.10
N ILE A 5 -3.38 14.63 10.31
CA ILE A 5 -2.78 13.65 11.24
C ILE A 5 -3.22 12.19 10.99
N ARG A 6 -4.11 11.94 10.01
CA ARG A 6 -4.56 10.58 9.62
C ARG A 6 -4.31 10.32 8.13
N ASP A 7 -5.15 10.83 7.25
CA ASP A 7 -5.05 10.50 5.82
C ASP A 7 -3.93 11.24 5.09
N GLY A 8 -3.59 12.45 5.52
CA GLY A 8 -2.49 13.22 4.93
C GLY A 8 -1.16 12.49 5.09
N GLN A 9 -0.81 12.14 6.34
CA GLN A 9 0.41 11.38 6.62
C GLN A 9 0.35 9.93 6.12
N GLN A 10 -0.82 9.29 6.10
CA GLN A 10 -0.99 7.97 5.49
C GLN A 10 -0.70 8.01 3.98
N SER A 11 -1.11 9.10 3.31
CA SER A 11 -0.94 9.27 1.86
C SER A 11 0.48 9.62 1.44
N LEU A 12 1.21 10.37 2.26
CA LEU A 12 2.52 10.94 1.88
C LEU A 12 3.70 10.37 2.67
N TRP A 13 3.52 10.06 3.95
CA TRP A 13 4.59 9.69 4.87
C TRP A 13 4.44 8.25 5.39
N ALA A 14 3.76 7.40 4.62
CA ALA A 14 3.54 5.98 4.94
C ALA A 14 2.94 5.74 6.33
N THR A 15 2.15 6.69 6.85
CA THR A 15 1.53 6.62 8.18
C THR A 15 2.54 6.67 9.35
N ARG A 16 3.76 7.18 9.13
CA ARG A 16 4.87 7.13 10.10
C ARG A 16 4.98 8.32 11.06
N MET A 17 3.99 9.22 11.08
CA MET A 17 3.97 10.31 12.05
C MET A 17 3.78 9.74 13.46
N THR A 18 4.67 10.09 14.38
CA THR A 18 4.61 9.65 15.79
C THR A 18 3.56 10.46 16.55
N THR A 19 3.08 9.93 17.67
CA THR A 19 2.17 10.70 18.53
C THR A 19 2.87 11.95 19.06
N ALA A 20 4.14 11.84 19.46
CA ALA A 20 4.96 12.95 19.94
C ALA A 20 5.04 14.13 18.96
N GLU A 21 5.11 13.87 17.64
CA GLU A 21 5.08 14.92 16.61
C GLU A 21 3.71 15.61 16.51
N MET A 22 2.62 14.94 16.87
CA MET A 22 1.27 15.53 16.83
C MET A 22 1.04 16.46 18.02
N LEU A 23 1.36 16.03 19.24
CA LEU A 23 0.93 16.68 20.49
C LEU A 23 1.15 18.21 20.56
N PRO A 24 2.28 18.78 20.12
CA PRO A 24 2.54 20.21 20.28
C PRO A 24 1.59 21.12 19.49
N ILE A 25 1.06 20.64 18.36
CA ILE A 25 0.24 21.48 17.45
C ILE A 25 -1.27 21.25 17.61
N LEU A 26 -1.67 20.15 18.24
CA LEU A 26 -3.08 19.80 18.43
C LEU A 26 -3.93 20.92 19.07
N PRO A 27 -3.48 21.65 20.11
CA PRO A 27 -4.28 22.74 20.68
C PRO A 27 -4.63 23.83 19.66
N LYS A 28 -3.72 24.17 18.73
CA LYS A 28 -4.00 25.13 17.66
C LYS A 28 -4.95 24.56 16.63
N MET A 29 -4.82 23.28 16.28
CA MET A 29 -5.78 22.61 15.41
C MET A 29 -7.19 22.63 16.01
N ASP A 30 -7.31 22.51 17.33
CA ASP A 30 -8.57 22.56 18.06
C ASP A 30 -9.22 23.97 18.07
N GLU A 31 -8.42 25.03 17.94
CA GLU A 31 -8.88 26.43 17.89
C GLU A 31 -9.45 26.84 16.52
N VAL A 32 -9.11 26.12 15.44
CA VAL A 32 -9.47 26.52 14.07
C VAL A 32 -10.97 26.59 13.84
N GLY A 33 -11.75 25.70 14.46
CA GLY A 33 -13.18 25.54 14.18
C GLY A 33 -13.46 24.56 13.02
N TYR A 34 -12.63 23.52 12.86
CA TYR A 34 -12.92 22.44 11.94
C TYR A 34 -14.24 21.73 12.28
N TRP A 35 -14.95 21.24 11.26
CA TRP A 35 -16.13 20.37 11.48
C TRP A 35 -15.77 19.11 12.30
N ALA A 36 -14.61 18.52 11.98
CA ALA A 36 -13.97 17.46 12.74
C ALA A 36 -12.48 17.41 12.36
N ILE A 37 -11.68 16.74 13.19
CA ILE A 37 -10.30 16.32 12.86
C ILE A 37 -10.34 14.81 12.69
N GLU A 38 -10.01 14.33 11.50
CA GLU A 38 -9.81 12.91 11.27
C GLU A 38 -8.48 12.49 11.88
N ALA A 39 -8.56 11.80 13.01
CA ALA A 39 -7.44 11.56 13.91
C ALA A 39 -7.05 10.08 14.02
N TRP A 40 -7.95 9.16 13.66
CA TRP A 40 -7.79 7.74 13.99
C TRP A 40 -8.39 6.80 12.94
N GLY A 41 -8.14 5.50 13.11
CA GLY A 41 -8.57 4.48 12.15
C GLY A 41 -7.73 4.45 10.87
N GLY A 42 -8.28 3.87 9.79
CA GLY A 42 -7.51 3.63 8.58
C GLY A 42 -6.29 2.73 8.84
N ALA A 43 -5.09 3.14 8.40
CA ALA A 43 -3.85 2.37 8.61
C ALA A 43 -3.09 2.75 9.89
N THR A 44 -3.58 3.75 10.65
CA THR A 44 -2.87 4.25 11.83
C THR A 44 -2.77 3.19 12.92
N PHE A 45 -3.84 2.40 13.14
CA PHE A 45 -3.88 1.36 14.17
C PHE A 45 -2.78 0.30 13.99
N ASP A 46 -2.70 -0.32 12.81
CA ASP A 46 -1.63 -1.27 12.45
C ASP A 46 -0.26 -0.62 12.58
N THR A 47 -0.12 0.63 12.09
CA THR A 47 1.19 1.29 12.07
C THR A 47 1.72 1.63 13.46
N CYS A 48 0.85 2.00 14.39
CA CYS A 48 1.22 2.24 15.80
C CYS A 48 1.90 1.00 16.37
N LEU A 49 1.26 -0.16 16.26
CA LEU A 49 1.78 -1.43 16.80
C LEU A 49 3.00 -1.95 16.02
N ARG A 50 2.94 -1.90 14.69
CA ARG A 50 3.91 -2.57 13.81
C ARG A 50 5.22 -1.80 13.66
N PHE A 51 5.16 -0.47 13.60
CA PHE A 51 6.31 0.34 13.18
C PHE A 51 6.69 1.43 14.17
N LEU A 52 5.70 1.98 14.88
CA LEU A 52 5.95 3.08 15.80
C LEU A 52 6.16 2.62 17.22
N ASP A 53 5.91 1.34 17.54
CA ASP A 53 5.96 0.83 18.92
C ASP A 53 5.11 1.68 19.89
N GLU A 54 3.94 2.11 19.42
CA GLU A 54 2.98 2.94 20.17
C GLU A 54 1.66 2.19 20.36
N ASP A 55 0.97 2.43 21.49
CA ASP A 55 -0.40 1.97 21.68
C ASP A 55 -1.37 2.91 20.92
N PRO A 56 -2.11 2.41 19.90
CA PRO A 56 -3.06 3.23 19.17
C PRO A 56 -4.20 3.77 20.05
N TRP A 57 -4.55 3.10 21.14
CA TRP A 57 -5.60 3.58 22.07
C TRP A 57 -5.10 4.74 22.92
N GLU A 58 -3.86 4.67 23.41
CA GLU A 58 -3.21 5.79 24.09
C GLU A 58 -3.07 7.01 23.18
N ARG A 59 -2.66 6.82 21.91
CA ARG A 59 -2.66 7.89 20.90
C ARG A 59 -4.00 8.61 20.81
N LEU A 60 -5.11 7.86 20.72
CA LEU A 60 -6.45 8.44 20.63
C LEU A 60 -6.78 9.28 21.88
N ARG A 61 -6.50 8.74 23.08
CA ARG A 61 -6.74 9.46 24.35
C ARG A 61 -5.95 10.76 24.43
N LEU A 62 -4.67 10.74 24.05
CA LEU A 62 -3.80 11.93 24.06
C LEU A 62 -4.26 12.98 23.04
N ILE A 63 -4.72 12.55 21.86
CA ILE A 63 -5.30 13.49 20.89
C ILE A 63 -6.58 14.11 21.45
N LYS A 64 -7.48 13.32 22.03
CA LYS A 64 -8.73 13.84 22.63
C LYS A 64 -8.48 14.80 23.79
N GLU A 65 -7.45 14.53 24.61
CA GLU A 65 -7.03 15.42 25.68
C GLU A 65 -6.58 16.80 25.15
N ARG A 66 -5.93 16.83 23.99
CA ARG A 66 -5.41 18.06 23.37
C ARG A 66 -6.39 18.76 22.43
N CYS A 67 -7.40 18.04 21.94
CA CYS A 67 -8.49 18.56 21.10
C CYS A 67 -9.87 18.35 21.75
N PRO A 68 -10.17 19.00 22.89
CA PRO A 68 -11.44 18.81 23.58
C PRO A 68 -12.65 19.46 22.87
N ASN A 69 -12.44 20.47 22.03
CA ASN A 69 -13.55 21.24 21.45
C ASN A 69 -14.00 20.70 20.08
N THR A 70 -13.06 20.19 19.30
CA THR A 70 -13.30 19.70 17.94
C THR A 70 -13.65 18.20 17.97
N PRO A 71 -14.74 17.78 17.31
CA PRO A 71 -15.06 16.36 17.18
C PRO A 71 -13.92 15.57 16.53
N LEU A 72 -13.60 14.41 17.08
CA LEU A 72 -12.63 13.51 16.45
C LEU A 72 -13.35 12.54 15.50
N ALA A 73 -12.85 12.43 14.28
CA ALA A 73 -13.33 11.48 13.30
C ALA A 73 -12.37 10.31 13.13
N MET A 74 -12.92 9.14 12.80
CA MET A 74 -12.15 7.97 12.40
C MET A 74 -12.66 7.35 11.11
N LEU A 75 -11.77 6.67 10.38
CA LEU A 75 -12.13 5.85 9.23
C LEU A 75 -12.23 4.36 9.62
N VAL A 76 -13.41 3.77 9.42
CA VAL A 76 -13.75 2.36 9.67
C VAL A 76 -14.10 1.67 8.34
N ARG A 77 -13.61 0.44 8.15
CA ARG A 77 -13.77 -0.40 6.95
C ARG A 77 -14.95 -1.37 7.09
N GLY A 78 -16.10 -0.91 7.59
CA GLY A 78 -17.26 -1.76 7.83
C GLY A 78 -16.90 -2.97 8.72
N GLN A 79 -17.30 -4.17 8.30
CA GLN A 79 -17.00 -5.42 9.00
C GLN A 79 -15.49 -5.69 9.16
N ASN A 80 -14.62 -5.05 8.37
CA ASN A 80 -13.17 -5.15 8.51
C ASN A 80 -12.59 -4.18 9.54
N LEU A 81 -13.38 -3.31 10.14
CA LEU A 81 -12.95 -2.33 11.15
C LEU A 81 -11.71 -1.54 10.71
N VAL A 82 -10.55 -1.77 11.32
CA VAL A 82 -9.27 -1.17 10.94
C VAL A 82 -8.29 -2.20 10.37
N GLY A 83 -8.70 -3.47 10.29
CA GLY A 83 -7.93 -4.61 9.80
C GLY A 83 -8.21 -4.96 8.33
N TYR A 84 -7.94 -6.23 7.98
CA TYR A 84 -7.91 -6.71 6.58
C TYR A 84 -8.90 -7.82 6.26
N LYS A 85 -9.50 -8.46 7.27
CA LYS A 85 -10.54 -9.50 7.15
C LYS A 85 -11.83 -9.06 7.85
N HIS A 86 -12.94 -9.76 7.66
CA HIS A 86 -14.14 -9.52 8.46
C HIS A 86 -13.93 -9.94 9.93
N TYR A 87 -14.57 -9.22 10.84
CA TYR A 87 -14.60 -9.52 12.27
C TYR A 87 -16.02 -9.87 12.70
N SER A 88 -16.14 -10.65 13.76
CA SER A 88 -17.41 -11.03 14.38
C SER A 88 -18.16 -9.80 14.92
N SER A 89 -19.49 -9.88 14.98
CA SER A 89 -20.33 -8.74 15.37
C SER A 89 -20.03 -8.24 16.80
N ASP A 90 -19.64 -9.12 17.72
CA ASP A 90 -19.26 -8.77 19.08
C ASP A 90 -17.93 -8.00 19.13
N VAL A 91 -16.94 -8.38 18.30
CA VAL A 91 -15.70 -7.61 18.15
C VAL A 91 -15.97 -6.23 17.53
N VAL A 92 -16.84 -6.16 16.52
CA VAL A 92 -17.28 -4.88 15.91
C VAL A 92 -17.94 -3.98 16.96
N GLU A 93 -18.89 -4.50 17.72
CA GLU A 93 -19.60 -3.74 18.73
C GLU A 93 -18.67 -3.19 19.81
N ARG A 94 -17.80 -4.04 20.37
CA ARG A 94 -16.84 -3.65 21.41
C ARG A 94 -15.81 -2.65 20.91
N PHE A 95 -15.32 -2.82 19.67
CA PHE A 95 -14.38 -1.87 19.08
C PHE A 95 -15.00 -0.49 18.94
N ILE A 96 -16.22 -0.39 18.41
CA ILE A 96 -16.94 0.89 18.28
C ILE A 96 -17.20 1.51 19.66
N GLU A 97 -17.63 0.72 20.65
CA GLU A 97 -17.84 1.18 22.02
C GLU A 97 -16.56 1.78 22.62
N ARG A 98 -15.44 1.06 22.53
CA ARG A 98 -14.15 1.53 23.07
C ARG A 98 -13.60 2.71 22.28
N ALA A 99 -13.77 2.76 20.96
CA ALA A 99 -13.37 3.91 20.15
C ALA A 99 -14.14 5.18 20.56
N HIS A 100 -15.46 5.08 20.76
CA HIS A 100 -16.27 6.20 21.20
C HIS A 100 -15.91 6.63 22.63
N ALA A 101 -15.78 5.67 23.55
CA ALA A 101 -15.43 5.94 24.94
C ALA A 101 -14.07 6.66 25.09
N ASN A 102 -13.13 6.43 24.17
CA ASN A 102 -11.81 7.06 24.17
C ASN A 102 -11.74 8.37 23.37
N GLY A 103 -12.82 8.80 22.69
CA GLY A 103 -12.92 10.15 22.15
C GLY A 103 -13.36 10.28 20.70
N VAL A 104 -13.65 9.19 19.98
CA VAL A 104 -14.18 9.28 18.60
C VAL A 104 -15.65 9.73 18.63
N ASP A 105 -15.94 10.82 17.94
CA ASP A 105 -17.28 11.41 17.85
C ASP A 105 -17.95 11.10 16.49
N VAL A 106 -17.16 11.02 15.43
CA VAL A 106 -17.61 10.78 14.05
C VAL A 106 -17.01 9.49 13.50
N PHE A 107 -17.87 8.55 13.15
CA PHE A 107 -17.47 7.28 12.55
C PHE A 107 -17.76 7.32 11.06
N ARG A 108 -16.70 7.53 10.26
CA ARG A 108 -16.79 7.37 8.82
C ARG A 108 -16.65 5.89 8.46
N VAL A 109 -17.73 5.26 8.01
CA VAL A 109 -17.75 3.82 7.72
C VAL A 109 -17.86 3.57 6.22
N PHE A 110 -16.94 2.82 5.64
CA PHE A 110 -17.03 2.41 4.24
C PHE A 110 -16.82 0.91 4.09
N ASP A 111 -17.39 0.35 3.02
CA ASP A 111 -17.08 -0.99 2.55
C ASP A 111 -16.40 -0.89 1.17
N ALA A 112 -15.45 -1.79 0.91
CA ALA A 112 -14.67 -1.76 -0.32
C ALA A 112 -15.52 -2.05 -1.57
N LEU A 113 -16.60 -2.83 -1.42
CA LEU A 113 -17.51 -3.24 -2.50
C LEU A 113 -18.79 -2.42 -2.55
N ASN A 114 -19.00 -1.51 -1.59
CA ASN A 114 -20.30 -0.89 -1.31
C ASN A 114 -21.39 -1.95 -1.03
N ASP A 115 -21.04 -3.04 -0.35
CA ASP A 115 -22.00 -4.00 0.18
C ASP A 115 -22.63 -3.45 1.45
N ILE A 116 -23.96 -3.39 1.50
CA ILE A 116 -24.70 -2.89 2.65
C ILE A 116 -24.57 -3.81 3.85
N ASP A 117 -24.45 -5.13 3.62
CA ASP A 117 -24.44 -6.11 4.71
C ASP A 117 -23.19 -5.91 5.60
N ASN A 118 -22.05 -5.56 5.00
CA ASN A 118 -20.80 -5.27 5.70
C ASN A 118 -20.83 -3.96 6.51
N ILE A 119 -21.90 -3.17 6.45
CA ILE A 119 -22.05 -1.91 7.19
C ILE A 119 -22.97 -2.06 8.41
N ARG A 120 -23.84 -3.07 8.42
CA ARG A 120 -24.96 -3.19 9.37
C ARG A 120 -24.52 -3.21 10.83
N ASP A 121 -23.52 -4.02 11.15
CA ASP A 121 -23.03 -4.18 12.53
C ASP A 121 -22.39 -2.88 13.04
N CYS A 122 -21.57 -2.24 12.21
CA CYS A 122 -21.00 -0.92 12.52
C CYS A 122 -22.10 0.11 12.73
N ALA A 123 -23.08 0.20 11.83
CA ALA A 123 -24.19 1.14 11.96
C ALA A 123 -24.93 0.93 13.28
N ALA A 124 -25.31 -0.32 13.59
CA ALA A 124 -26.00 -0.65 14.83
C ALA A 124 -25.17 -0.26 16.08
N ALA A 125 -23.88 -0.58 16.11
CA ALA A 125 -22.99 -0.24 17.21
C ALA A 125 -22.82 1.27 17.38
N ILE A 126 -22.63 2.02 16.28
CA ILE A 126 -22.46 3.48 16.31
C ILE A 126 -23.74 4.17 16.81
N LYS A 127 -24.91 3.76 16.30
CA LYS A 127 -26.20 4.30 16.78
C LYS A 127 -26.45 3.94 18.24
N LYS A 128 -26.03 2.75 18.70
CA LYS A 128 -26.16 2.32 20.10
C LYS A 128 -25.37 3.23 21.05
N VAL A 129 -24.16 3.65 20.67
CA VAL A 129 -23.34 4.54 21.50
C VAL A 129 -23.67 6.03 21.33
N GLY A 130 -24.54 6.38 20.37
CA GLY A 130 -25.01 7.75 20.15
C GLY A 130 -24.02 8.65 19.41
N ALA A 131 -23.03 8.07 18.73
CA ALA A 131 -22.06 8.81 17.92
C ALA A 131 -22.59 9.12 16.52
N HIS A 132 -21.90 10.00 15.79
CA HIS A 132 -22.29 10.40 14.44
C HIS A 132 -21.92 9.31 13.42
N PHE A 133 -22.93 8.71 12.79
CA PHE A 133 -22.74 7.70 11.75
C PHE A 133 -22.66 8.35 10.36
N GLU A 134 -21.45 8.39 9.79
CA GLU A 134 -21.21 8.88 8.43
C GLU A 134 -20.81 7.71 7.51
N PRO A 135 -21.76 6.97 6.92
CA PRO A 135 -21.39 6.01 5.90
C PRO A 135 -20.86 6.70 4.65
N ALA A 136 -19.83 6.09 4.05
CA ALA A 136 -19.13 6.60 2.90
C ALA A 136 -19.31 5.70 1.67
N ILE A 137 -19.71 6.31 0.57
CA ILE A 137 -19.82 5.70 -0.74
C ILE A 137 -18.41 5.65 -1.35
N SER A 138 -17.85 4.44 -1.49
CA SER A 138 -16.57 4.20 -2.17
C SER A 138 -16.74 4.46 -3.68
N TYR A 139 -16.36 5.66 -4.12
CA TYR A 139 -16.62 6.12 -5.48
C TYR A 139 -15.65 5.51 -6.50
N THR A 140 -16.21 5.05 -7.61
CA THR A 140 -15.47 4.60 -8.79
C THR A 140 -16.28 4.78 -10.09
N ARG A 141 -15.67 4.45 -11.24
CA ARG A 141 -16.33 4.42 -12.54
C ARG A 141 -16.25 3.05 -13.19
N SER A 142 -17.40 2.48 -13.56
CA SER A 142 -17.52 1.31 -14.43
C SER A 142 -18.93 1.26 -15.04
N PRO A 143 -19.25 0.33 -15.95
CA PRO A 143 -20.59 0.21 -16.51
C PRO A 143 -21.72 0.02 -15.49
N VAL A 144 -21.41 -0.49 -14.27
CA VAL A 144 -22.41 -0.71 -13.22
C VAL A 144 -22.50 0.43 -12.20
N HIS A 145 -21.51 1.32 -12.16
CA HIS A 145 -21.48 2.46 -11.23
C HIS A 145 -22.15 3.68 -11.89
N THR A 146 -23.48 3.67 -11.93
CA THR A 146 -24.33 4.75 -12.43
C THR A 146 -24.75 5.69 -11.30
N LEU A 147 -25.34 6.85 -11.64
CA LEU A 147 -25.92 7.73 -10.62
C LEU A 147 -26.98 6.97 -9.80
N ASP A 148 -27.92 6.31 -10.46
CA ASP A 148 -28.99 5.53 -9.81
C ASP A 148 -28.44 4.45 -8.87
N SER A 149 -27.34 3.79 -9.24
CA SER A 149 -26.71 2.79 -8.36
C SER A 149 -26.20 3.41 -7.05
N TYR A 150 -25.59 4.60 -7.12
CA TYR A 150 -25.11 5.31 -5.94
C TYR A 150 -26.27 5.84 -5.09
N ILE A 151 -27.33 6.36 -5.71
CA ILE A 151 -28.53 6.79 -4.97
C ILE A 151 -29.24 5.60 -4.33
N GLY A 152 -29.34 4.46 -5.01
CA GLY A 152 -29.89 3.23 -4.46
C GLY A 152 -29.10 2.72 -3.24
N TYR A 153 -27.78 2.82 -3.27
CA TYR A 153 -26.95 2.51 -2.10
C TYR A 153 -27.11 3.54 -0.98
N ALA A 154 -27.13 4.83 -1.31
CA ALA A 154 -27.35 5.91 -0.34
C ALA A 154 -28.69 5.79 0.40
N ARG A 155 -29.76 5.34 -0.28
CA ARG A 155 -31.05 5.04 0.37
C ARG A 155 -30.91 3.96 1.45
N GLN A 156 -30.21 2.88 1.14
CA GLN A 156 -29.97 1.80 2.10
C GLN A 156 -29.13 2.29 3.29
N LEU A 157 -28.13 3.13 3.04
CA LEU A 157 -27.34 3.76 4.12
C LEU A 157 -28.20 4.67 5.00
N ALA A 158 -29.09 5.46 4.42
CA ALA A 158 -30.04 6.29 5.17
C ALA A 158 -31.01 5.45 6.01
N GLU A 159 -31.48 4.30 5.49
CA GLU A 159 -32.31 3.35 6.23
C GLU A 159 -31.59 2.72 7.43
N LEU A 160 -30.25 2.62 7.40
CA LEU A 160 -29.43 2.22 8.55
C LEU A 160 -29.22 3.34 9.58
N GLY A 161 -29.78 4.53 9.37
CA GLY A 161 -29.73 5.64 10.31
C GLY A 161 -28.54 6.57 10.15
N ALA A 162 -28.02 6.73 8.92
CA ALA A 162 -26.97 7.70 8.59
C ALA A 162 -27.33 9.12 9.03
N ASP A 163 -26.37 9.81 9.67
CA ASP A 163 -26.50 11.21 10.09
C ASP A 163 -25.97 12.17 9.00
N SER A 164 -24.96 11.73 8.23
CA SER A 164 -24.48 12.37 6.98
C SER A 164 -24.04 11.30 5.98
N LEU A 165 -23.82 11.68 4.73
CA LEU A 165 -23.30 10.79 3.68
C LEU A 165 -21.98 11.31 3.13
N CYS A 166 -20.95 10.47 3.10
CA CYS A 166 -19.67 10.81 2.50
C CYS A 166 -19.55 10.25 1.07
N ILE A 167 -19.11 11.07 0.11
CA ILE A 167 -18.61 10.61 -1.18
C ILE A 167 -17.09 10.43 -1.02
N LYS A 168 -16.63 9.17 -1.00
CA LYS A 168 -15.21 8.84 -0.84
C LYS A 168 -14.57 8.52 -2.19
N ASP A 169 -13.94 9.51 -2.80
CA ASP A 169 -13.13 9.38 -4.01
C ASP A 169 -11.65 9.11 -3.68
N MET A 170 -11.39 7.89 -3.22
CA MET A 170 -10.05 7.44 -2.78
C MET A 170 -8.98 7.48 -3.90
N ALA A 171 -9.41 7.40 -5.16
CA ALA A 171 -8.51 7.31 -6.30
C ALA A 171 -8.43 8.62 -7.12
N GLY A 172 -9.15 9.68 -6.73
CA GLY A 172 -9.18 10.94 -7.47
C GLY A 172 -9.82 10.81 -8.86
N LEU A 173 -10.88 10.01 -9.00
CA LEU A 173 -11.59 9.71 -10.24
C LEU A 173 -12.81 10.60 -10.51
N LEU A 174 -13.30 11.29 -9.48
CA LEU A 174 -14.46 12.15 -9.58
C LEU A 174 -14.11 13.38 -10.44
N VAL A 175 -15.07 13.80 -11.25
CA VAL A 175 -14.93 14.97 -12.12
C VAL A 175 -16.05 15.97 -11.84
N PRO A 176 -15.87 17.27 -12.08
CA PRO A 176 -16.68 18.31 -11.43
C PRO A 176 -18.16 18.26 -11.79
N TYR A 177 -18.49 18.01 -13.05
CA TYR A 177 -19.90 17.88 -13.46
C TYR A 177 -20.57 16.63 -12.88
N ARG A 178 -19.81 15.56 -12.64
CA ARG A 178 -20.32 14.35 -11.98
C ARG A 178 -20.41 14.53 -10.46
N ALA A 179 -19.48 15.26 -9.87
CA ALA A 179 -19.57 15.70 -8.48
C ALA A 179 -20.87 16.48 -8.25
N ALA A 180 -21.13 17.49 -9.10
CA ALA A 180 -22.34 18.29 -9.03
C ALA A 180 -23.61 17.43 -9.12
N GLN A 181 -23.70 16.55 -10.12
CA GLN A 181 -24.84 15.64 -10.28
C GLN A 181 -25.06 14.74 -9.05
N LEU A 182 -23.98 14.14 -8.53
CA LEU A 182 -24.07 13.22 -7.40
C LEU A 182 -24.47 13.95 -6.12
N VAL A 183 -23.85 15.09 -5.81
CA VAL A 183 -24.19 15.89 -4.63
C VAL A 183 -25.63 16.37 -4.71
N SER A 184 -26.05 16.94 -5.84
CA SER A 184 -27.41 17.42 -6.06
C SER A 184 -28.45 16.31 -5.87
N ALA A 185 -28.20 15.12 -6.44
CA ALA A 185 -29.08 13.96 -6.28
C ALA A 185 -29.13 13.45 -4.83
N LEU A 186 -27.99 13.35 -4.14
CA LEU A 186 -27.97 12.95 -2.73
C LEU A 186 -28.75 13.95 -1.84
N ARG A 187 -28.55 15.25 -2.07
CA ARG A 187 -29.27 16.30 -1.34
C ARG A 187 -30.77 16.28 -1.58
N THR A 188 -31.19 16.11 -2.83
CA THR A 188 -32.60 16.20 -3.21
C THR A 188 -33.40 14.91 -2.98
N GLU A 189 -32.79 13.75 -3.20
CA GLU A 189 -33.47 12.46 -3.12
C GLU A 189 -33.32 11.77 -1.76
N ILE A 190 -32.22 12.01 -1.04
CA ILE A 190 -31.96 11.40 0.28
C ILE A 190 -32.18 12.40 1.41
N GLY A 191 -31.80 13.66 1.22
CA GLY A 191 -32.06 14.74 2.18
C GLY A 191 -31.10 14.83 3.37
N LEU A 192 -29.99 14.07 3.34
CA LEU A 192 -28.94 14.12 4.37
C LEU A 192 -27.83 15.13 4.01
N PRO A 193 -27.07 15.64 5.01
CA PRO A 193 -25.83 16.36 4.76
C PRO A 193 -24.85 15.54 3.92
N VAL A 194 -24.18 16.20 2.97
CA VAL A 194 -23.21 15.55 2.07
C VAL A 194 -21.80 16.03 2.39
N HIS A 195 -20.92 15.07 2.63
CA HIS A 195 -19.48 15.26 2.85
C HIS A 195 -18.70 14.78 1.63
N MET A 196 -17.79 15.59 1.10
CA MET A 196 -16.90 15.20 0.01
C MET A 196 -15.48 14.92 0.49
N HIS A 197 -15.01 13.71 0.21
CA HIS A 197 -13.64 13.29 0.41
C HIS A 197 -13.01 12.97 -0.94
N CYS A 198 -12.06 13.77 -1.40
CA CYS A 198 -11.41 13.58 -2.69
C CYS A 198 -9.90 13.70 -2.59
N HIS A 199 -9.18 12.67 -3.04
CA HIS A 199 -7.72 12.77 -3.21
C HIS A 199 -7.36 13.64 -4.43
N PHE A 200 -6.26 14.38 -4.32
CA PHE A 200 -5.78 15.36 -5.29
C PHE A 200 -4.89 14.76 -6.39
N ILE A 201 -4.89 13.42 -6.56
CA ILE A 201 -3.93 12.67 -7.38
C ILE A 201 -3.80 13.26 -8.78
N GLY A 202 -4.92 13.42 -9.47
CA GLY A 202 -4.97 14.02 -10.79
C GLY A 202 -5.37 15.51 -10.81
N GLY A 203 -5.36 16.19 -9.66
CA GLY A 203 -5.59 17.63 -9.53
C GLY A 203 -7.05 18.11 -9.57
N MET A 204 -8.05 17.23 -9.63
CA MET A 204 -9.45 17.64 -9.81
C MET A 204 -10.22 17.89 -8.50
N ALA A 205 -9.73 17.41 -7.35
CA ALA A 205 -10.47 17.44 -6.10
C ALA A 205 -10.95 18.84 -5.69
N SER A 206 -10.15 19.90 -5.86
CA SER A 206 -10.59 21.26 -5.52
C SER A 206 -11.72 21.78 -6.41
N THR A 207 -11.71 21.42 -7.70
CA THR A 207 -12.83 21.75 -8.59
C THR A 207 -14.07 20.91 -8.31
N ASN A 208 -13.90 19.67 -7.84
CA ASN A 208 -15.00 18.86 -7.34
C ASN A 208 -15.62 19.47 -6.08
N TYR A 209 -14.80 19.97 -5.15
CA TYR A 209 -15.27 20.64 -3.94
C TYR A 209 -16.05 21.91 -4.25
N LEU A 210 -15.53 22.77 -5.14
CA LEU A 210 -16.26 23.97 -5.56
C LEU A 210 -17.62 23.62 -6.18
N ARG A 211 -17.64 22.67 -7.14
CA ARG A 211 -18.90 22.23 -7.77
C ARG A 211 -19.82 21.52 -6.80
N GLY A 212 -19.29 20.82 -5.79
CA GLY A 212 -20.08 20.20 -4.75
C GLY A 212 -20.72 21.21 -3.81
N ALA A 213 -19.95 22.22 -3.37
CA ALA A 213 -20.46 23.30 -2.52
C ALA A 213 -21.62 24.06 -3.22
N GLU A 214 -21.47 24.34 -4.52
CA GLU A 214 -22.52 24.95 -5.34
C GLU A 214 -23.82 24.14 -5.41
N GLU A 215 -23.74 22.81 -5.24
CA GLU A 215 -24.90 21.90 -5.23
C GLU A 215 -25.31 21.47 -3.81
N GLY A 216 -24.71 22.06 -2.78
CA GLY A 216 -25.09 21.87 -1.38
C GLY A 216 -24.34 20.78 -0.61
N ALA A 217 -23.11 20.44 -1.01
CA ALA A 217 -22.20 19.72 -0.11
C ALA A 217 -21.87 20.62 1.09
N GLU A 218 -21.97 20.07 2.30
CA GLU A 218 -21.81 20.83 3.55
C GLU A 218 -20.39 20.72 4.11
N ILE A 219 -19.67 19.64 3.79
CA ILE A 219 -18.36 19.35 4.36
C ILE A 219 -17.42 18.88 3.25
N VAL A 220 -16.17 19.34 3.29
CA VAL A 220 -15.08 18.87 2.42
C VAL A 220 -13.85 18.51 3.24
N ASP A 221 -13.08 17.53 2.77
CA ASP A 221 -11.84 17.10 3.43
C ASP A 221 -10.61 17.81 2.89
N CYS A 222 -9.79 18.33 3.78
CA CYS A 222 -8.53 18.97 3.45
C CYS A 222 -7.40 18.46 4.36
N ALA A 223 -6.16 18.75 3.97
CA ALA A 223 -4.99 18.61 4.82
C ALA A 223 -4.20 19.92 4.80
N HIS A 224 -3.35 20.18 5.78
CA HIS A 224 -2.44 21.32 5.74
C HIS A 224 -1.42 21.21 4.61
N ALA A 225 -1.02 22.35 4.02
CA ALA A 225 -0.21 22.40 2.81
C ALA A 225 1.04 21.47 2.76
N PRO A 226 1.81 21.24 3.85
CA PRO A 226 2.95 20.32 3.82
C PRO A 226 2.57 18.85 3.62
N LEU A 227 1.35 18.50 4.01
CA LEU A 227 0.76 17.15 3.98
C LEU A 227 -0.38 17.04 2.96
N ALA A 228 -0.60 18.06 2.12
CA ALA A 228 -1.61 18.11 1.08
C ALA A 228 -1.06 17.74 -0.31
N PHE A 229 -1.96 17.74 -1.31
CA PHE A 229 -1.70 17.53 -2.74
C PHE A 229 -1.19 16.12 -3.10
N GLY A 230 -1.04 15.87 -4.40
CA GLY A 230 -0.60 14.57 -4.91
C GLY A 230 -1.53 13.45 -4.44
N ASN A 231 -0.97 12.45 -3.76
CA ASN A 231 -1.76 11.36 -3.19
C ASN A 231 -2.63 11.77 -1.98
N SER A 232 -2.51 13.00 -1.48
CA SER A 232 -3.27 13.54 -0.35
C SER A 232 -4.47 14.38 -0.81
N GLN A 233 -5.14 15.08 0.09
CA GLN A 233 -6.31 15.94 -0.13
C GLN A 233 -5.87 17.36 -0.56
N PRO A 234 -6.78 18.24 -1.03
CA PRO A 234 -6.48 19.65 -1.20
C PRO A 234 -5.95 20.31 0.07
N ALA A 235 -5.09 21.32 -0.09
CA ALA A 235 -4.62 22.14 1.01
C ALA A 235 -5.78 22.93 1.64
N VAL A 236 -5.90 22.92 2.97
CA VAL A 236 -6.97 23.63 3.68
C VAL A 236 -6.88 25.14 3.46
N GLU A 237 -5.67 25.68 3.45
CA GLU A 237 -5.38 27.10 3.19
C GLU A 237 -5.89 27.52 1.81
N MET A 238 -5.68 26.63 0.82
CA MET A 238 -6.13 26.86 -0.55
C MET A 238 -7.66 26.80 -0.66
N THR A 239 -8.29 25.80 -0.03
CA THR A 239 -9.75 25.64 -0.05
C THR A 239 -10.45 26.82 0.61
N VAL A 240 -10.01 27.22 1.81
CA VAL A 240 -10.55 28.38 2.53
C VAL A 240 -10.41 29.65 1.70
N SER A 241 -9.21 29.90 1.14
CA SER A 241 -8.98 31.04 0.26
C SER A 241 -9.86 31.03 -0.99
N SER A 242 -10.11 29.85 -1.57
CA SER A 242 -10.91 29.71 -2.79
C SER A 242 -12.40 29.97 -2.59
N LEU A 243 -12.91 29.75 -1.38
CA LEU A 243 -14.31 29.99 -1.02
C LEU A 243 -14.55 31.37 -0.40
N SER A 244 -13.49 32.13 -0.11
CA SER A 244 -13.61 33.44 0.53
C SER A 244 -14.38 34.44 -0.32
N GLY A 245 -15.28 35.19 0.32
CA GLY A 245 -16.17 36.16 -0.34
C GLY A 245 -17.30 35.54 -1.17
N SER A 246 -17.43 34.21 -1.17
CA SER A 246 -18.57 33.49 -1.75
C SER A 246 -19.67 33.23 -0.69
N PRO A 247 -20.87 32.76 -1.08
CA PRO A 247 -21.86 32.27 -0.13
C PRO A 247 -21.42 31.05 0.71
N PHE A 248 -20.30 30.42 0.34
CA PHE A 248 -19.72 29.24 0.98
C PHE A 248 -18.45 29.58 1.79
N ASP A 249 -18.22 30.86 2.08
CA ASP A 249 -17.08 31.29 2.90
C ASP A 249 -17.08 30.53 4.24
N THR A 250 -15.95 29.90 4.53
CA THR A 250 -15.79 29.03 5.70
C THR A 250 -15.62 29.81 7.01
N GLY A 251 -15.19 31.07 6.93
CA GLY A 251 -14.85 31.88 8.11
C GLY A 251 -13.62 31.42 8.90
N LEU A 252 -12.86 30.43 8.42
CA LEU A 252 -11.66 29.93 9.09
C LEU A 252 -10.51 30.95 8.99
N ASP A 253 -9.74 31.08 10.08
CA ASP A 253 -8.62 32.03 10.18
C ASP A 253 -7.41 31.52 9.39
N LEU A 254 -7.10 32.20 8.27
CA LEU A 254 -5.97 31.85 7.41
C LEU A 254 -4.61 32.00 8.11
N ASP A 255 -4.45 32.96 9.03
CA ASP A 255 -3.16 33.17 9.72
C ASP A 255 -2.87 31.99 10.66
N LEU A 256 -3.89 31.54 11.40
CA LEU A 256 -3.80 30.33 12.23
C LEU A 256 -3.52 29.07 11.39
N LEU A 257 -4.15 28.95 10.22
CA LEU A 257 -3.91 27.83 9.32
C LEU A 257 -2.45 27.78 8.82
N PHE A 258 -1.88 28.94 8.48
CA PHE A 258 -0.48 29.03 8.07
C PHE A 258 0.48 28.76 9.24
N GLU A 259 0.14 29.17 10.46
CA GLU A 259 0.94 28.83 11.64
C GLU A 259 1.02 27.30 11.87
N ILE A 260 -0.11 26.60 11.69
CA ILE A 260 -0.15 25.14 11.75
C ILE A 260 0.64 24.52 10.58
N ALA A 261 0.51 25.08 9.38
CA ALA A 261 1.28 24.64 8.21
C ALA A 261 2.79 24.80 8.42
N ASP A 262 3.25 25.88 9.04
CA ASP A 262 4.66 26.10 9.33
C ASP A 262 5.21 25.06 10.31
N TYR A 263 4.41 24.67 11.32
CA TYR A 263 4.76 23.56 12.20
C TYR A 263 4.95 22.25 11.42
N TRP A 264 3.97 21.90 10.57
CA TRP A 264 4.05 20.67 9.78
C TRP A 264 5.17 20.69 8.73
N ASP A 265 5.53 21.86 8.19
CA ASP A 265 6.68 21.97 7.29
C ASP A 265 8.00 21.80 8.06
N ALA A 266 8.08 22.24 9.32
CA ALA A 266 9.22 21.99 10.17
C ALA A 266 9.37 20.49 10.48
N VAL A 267 8.28 19.80 10.86
CA VAL A 267 8.26 18.33 11.04
C VAL A 267 8.72 17.63 9.76
N ARG A 268 8.14 18.00 8.62
CA ARG A 268 8.51 17.46 7.30
C ARG A 268 10.00 17.63 7.00
N LYS A 269 10.58 18.80 7.29
CA LYS A 269 12.00 19.09 7.07
C LYS A 269 12.89 18.25 7.96
N ARG A 270 12.56 18.10 9.26
CA ARG A 270 13.31 17.25 10.19
C ARG A 270 13.27 15.79 9.74
N GLY A 271 12.08 15.23 9.54
CA GLY A 271 11.90 13.84 9.07
C GLY A 271 12.26 13.59 7.60
N LYS A 272 12.84 14.57 6.90
CA LYS A 272 13.21 14.52 5.45
C LYS A 272 12.05 14.02 4.57
N HIS A 273 10.82 14.30 4.96
CA HIS A 273 9.63 13.84 4.26
C HIS A 273 9.36 14.63 2.98
N GLN A 274 8.76 13.94 2.01
CA GLN A 274 8.38 14.52 0.73
C GLN A 274 7.02 15.23 0.82
N ARG A 275 6.83 16.24 -0.04
CA ARG A 275 5.53 16.89 -0.24
C ARG A 275 4.70 16.11 -1.26
N GLY A 276 3.38 16.29 -1.21
CA GLY A 276 2.49 15.76 -2.23
C GLY A 276 2.74 16.41 -3.59
N ILE A 277 3.03 15.58 -4.61
CA ILE A 277 3.21 16.03 -5.99
C ILE A 277 2.32 15.26 -6.97
N THR A 278 1.77 15.97 -7.95
CA THR A 278 1.06 15.36 -9.09
C THR A 278 2.01 15.26 -10.28
N THR A 279 2.33 14.04 -10.69
CA THR A 279 3.25 13.75 -11.80
C THR A 279 2.47 13.31 -13.05
N LEU A 280 3.14 13.20 -14.19
CA LEU A 280 2.53 12.62 -15.40
C LEU A 280 2.00 11.20 -15.15
N THR A 281 2.70 10.40 -14.34
CA THR A 281 2.26 9.05 -13.95
C THR A 281 0.97 9.12 -13.15
N HIS A 282 0.87 10.05 -12.19
CA HIS A 282 -0.38 10.27 -11.44
C HIS A 282 -1.54 10.66 -12.39
N MET A 283 -1.30 11.56 -13.34
CA MET A 283 -2.33 12.01 -14.30
C MET A 283 -2.86 10.90 -15.22
N ARG A 284 -2.12 9.79 -15.39
CA ARG A 284 -2.60 8.64 -16.16
C ARG A 284 -3.75 7.90 -15.45
N ILE A 285 -4.06 8.20 -14.19
CA ILE A 285 -5.23 7.72 -13.46
C ILE A 285 -6.53 7.86 -14.27
N TYR A 286 -6.68 8.94 -15.03
CA TYR A 286 -7.88 9.16 -15.86
C TYR A 286 -8.01 8.19 -17.03
N LYS A 287 -6.94 7.50 -17.39
CA LYS A 287 -6.92 6.47 -18.42
C LYS A 287 -7.12 5.07 -17.83
N HIS A 288 -6.39 4.73 -16.78
CA HIS A 288 -6.34 3.34 -16.26
C HIS A 288 -7.13 3.10 -14.97
N GLN A 289 -7.49 4.14 -14.22
CA GLN A 289 -8.21 4.08 -12.93
C GLN A 289 -7.49 3.26 -11.83
N ILE A 290 -6.16 3.19 -11.87
CA ILE A 290 -5.31 2.48 -10.89
C ILE A 290 -4.82 3.53 -9.88
N PRO A 291 -5.20 3.45 -8.59
CA PRO A 291 -4.82 4.43 -7.58
C PRO A 291 -3.30 4.69 -7.52
N GLY A 292 -2.90 5.90 -7.13
CA GLY A 292 -1.49 6.33 -7.13
C GLY A 292 -0.57 5.41 -6.32
N GLY A 293 -0.93 5.12 -5.07
CA GLY A 293 -0.16 4.20 -4.21
C GLY A 293 -0.09 2.76 -4.74
N MET A 294 -1.13 2.30 -5.44
CA MET A 294 -1.12 1.00 -6.11
C MET A 294 -0.17 0.99 -7.29
N MET A 295 -0.11 2.09 -8.08
CA MET A 295 0.80 2.23 -9.21
C MET A 295 2.26 2.27 -8.76
N SER A 296 2.61 3.06 -7.73
CA SER A 296 3.99 3.12 -7.23
C SER A 296 4.46 1.76 -6.70
N ASN A 297 3.60 1.05 -5.98
CA ASN A 297 3.90 -0.29 -5.50
C ASN A 297 4.09 -1.27 -6.66
N LEU A 298 3.21 -1.22 -7.67
CA LEU A 298 3.33 -2.04 -8.88
C LEU A 298 4.65 -1.78 -9.62
N VAL A 299 5.03 -0.51 -9.79
CA VAL A 299 6.30 -0.15 -10.44
C VAL A 299 7.48 -0.71 -9.65
N GLY A 300 7.52 -0.49 -8.33
CA GLY A 300 8.59 -1.03 -7.48
C GLY A 300 8.66 -2.56 -7.53
N GLN A 301 7.52 -3.25 -7.63
CA GLN A 301 7.48 -4.71 -7.79
C GLN A 301 8.10 -5.18 -9.10
N LEU A 302 7.76 -4.51 -10.21
CA LEU A 302 8.34 -4.83 -11.51
C LEU A 302 9.84 -4.52 -11.55
N ASP A 303 10.28 -3.45 -10.88
CA ASP A 303 11.68 -3.10 -10.77
C ASP A 303 12.48 -4.17 -10.01
N LEU A 304 11.96 -4.65 -8.87
CA LEU A 304 12.58 -5.75 -8.09
C LEU A 304 12.74 -7.03 -8.92
N GLN A 305 11.83 -7.27 -9.85
CA GLN A 305 11.86 -8.45 -10.73
C GLN A 305 12.59 -8.19 -12.05
N ASN A 306 13.22 -7.02 -12.22
CA ASN A 306 13.85 -6.59 -13.46
C ASN A 306 12.92 -6.60 -14.70
N MET A 307 11.60 -6.44 -14.49
CA MET A 307 10.55 -6.50 -15.52
C MET A 307 9.81 -5.15 -15.71
N HIS A 308 10.50 -4.04 -15.46
CA HIS A 308 9.97 -2.68 -15.63
C HIS A 308 9.36 -2.42 -17.02
N ASP A 309 9.88 -3.07 -18.07
CA ASP A 309 9.43 -2.97 -19.46
C ASP A 309 8.01 -3.54 -19.66
N ARG A 310 7.54 -4.39 -18.74
CA ARG A 310 6.21 -5.02 -18.77
C ARG A 310 5.10 -4.21 -18.10
N LEU A 311 5.42 -3.07 -17.50
CA LEU A 311 4.43 -2.18 -16.87
C LEU A 311 3.23 -1.85 -17.81
N PRO A 312 3.42 -1.55 -19.11
CA PRO A 312 2.30 -1.30 -20.01
C PRO A 312 1.33 -2.50 -20.15
N GLU A 313 1.84 -3.73 -20.08
CA GLU A 313 1.02 -4.95 -20.12
C GLU A 313 0.18 -5.06 -18.84
N VAL A 314 0.80 -4.87 -17.66
CA VAL A 314 0.09 -4.96 -16.38
C VAL A 314 -1.00 -3.89 -16.27
N VAL A 315 -0.71 -2.65 -16.66
CA VAL A 315 -1.70 -1.56 -16.67
C VAL A 315 -2.88 -1.87 -17.60
N ALA A 316 -2.66 -2.62 -18.68
CA ALA A 316 -3.72 -3.07 -19.58
C ALA A 316 -4.49 -4.30 -19.04
N GLU A 317 -3.87 -5.13 -18.21
CA GLU A 317 -4.47 -6.34 -17.63
C GLU A 317 -5.37 -6.03 -16.43
N ILE A 318 -5.01 -5.06 -15.58
CA ILE A 318 -5.80 -4.65 -14.41
C ILE A 318 -7.29 -4.41 -14.72
N PRO A 319 -7.68 -3.59 -15.73
CA PRO A 319 -9.10 -3.38 -16.03
C PRO A 319 -9.80 -4.64 -16.54
N ARG A 320 -9.08 -5.61 -17.10
CA ARG A 320 -9.64 -6.90 -17.54
C ARG A 320 -9.95 -7.77 -16.34
N VAL A 321 -8.99 -7.97 -15.46
CA VAL A 321 -9.18 -8.70 -14.19
C VAL A 321 -10.32 -8.06 -13.40
N ARG A 322 -10.29 -6.74 -13.23
CA ARG A 322 -11.34 -5.99 -12.54
C ARG A 322 -12.73 -6.25 -13.11
N LYS A 323 -12.88 -6.28 -14.45
CA LYS A 323 -14.15 -6.59 -15.10
C LYS A 323 -14.59 -8.03 -14.83
N GLU A 324 -13.67 -8.98 -14.97
CA GLU A 324 -13.92 -10.41 -14.78
C GLU A 324 -14.36 -10.74 -13.36
N VAL A 325 -13.88 -9.98 -12.38
CA VAL A 325 -14.21 -10.20 -10.96
C VAL A 325 -15.34 -9.28 -10.45
N GLY A 326 -16.16 -8.71 -11.32
CA GLY A 326 -17.39 -8.02 -10.91
C GLY A 326 -17.24 -6.51 -10.64
N TYR A 327 -16.22 -5.86 -11.21
CA TYR A 327 -15.96 -4.42 -11.11
C TYR A 327 -15.83 -3.85 -9.68
N PRO A 328 -15.09 -4.47 -8.74
CA PRO A 328 -14.90 -3.88 -7.42
C PRO A 328 -14.30 -2.46 -7.52
N PRO A 329 -14.70 -1.50 -6.67
CA PRO A 329 -13.90 -0.30 -6.42
C PRO A 329 -12.47 -0.70 -6.04
N LEU A 330 -11.46 -0.06 -6.65
CA LEU A 330 -10.06 -0.37 -6.35
C LEU A 330 -9.60 0.41 -5.12
N VAL A 331 -10.14 0.05 -3.97
CA VAL A 331 -9.72 0.49 -2.63
C VAL A 331 -9.17 -0.71 -1.87
N THR A 332 -8.39 -0.49 -0.81
CA THR A 332 -7.86 -1.61 -0.01
C THR A 332 -9.01 -2.42 0.62
N PRO A 333 -8.98 -3.77 0.58
CA PRO A 333 -7.91 -4.62 0.02
C PRO A 333 -8.03 -4.95 -1.48
N MET A 334 -9.15 -4.59 -2.13
CA MET A 334 -9.43 -4.91 -3.55
C MET A 334 -8.37 -4.42 -4.54
N SER A 335 -7.79 -3.25 -4.32
CA SER A 335 -6.71 -2.73 -5.17
C SER A 335 -5.52 -3.69 -5.24
N GLN A 336 -5.10 -4.25 -4.09
CA GLN A 336 -3.96 -5.17 -4.00
C GLN A 336 -4.31 -6.52 -4.63
N ILE A 337 -5.50 -7.05 -4.34
CA ILE A 337 -5.95 -8.35 -4.86
C ILE A 337 -6.04 -8.33 -6.39
N VAL A 338 -6.70 -7.31 -6.97
CA VAL A 338 -6.82 -7.16 -8.42
C VAL A 338 -5.47 -6.86 -9.08
N GLY A 339 -4.65 -6.01 -8.45
CA GLY A 339 -3.32 -5.64 -8.94
C GLY A 339 -2.39 -6.84 -9.05
N THR A 340 -2.28 -7.59 -7.96
CA THR A 340 -1.39 -8.76 -7.89
C THR A 340 -1.81 -9.82 -8.89
N GLN A 341 -3.11 -10.11 -9.00
CA GLN A 341 -3.59 -11.05 -10.01
C GLN A 341 -3.24 -10.59 -11.44
N ALA A 342 -3.34 -9.30 -11.74
CA ALA A 342 -2.95 -8.77 -13.04
C ALA A 342 -1.43 -8.90 -13.30
N VAL A 343 -0.61 -8.66 -12.28
CA VAL A 343 0.83 -8.94 -12.34
C VAL A 343 1.06 -10.41 -12.64
N MET A 344 0.51 -11.33 -11.85
CA MET A 344 0.69 -12.78 -12.04
C MET A 344 0.25 -13.23 -13.44
N ASN A 345 -0.87 -12.73 -13.94
CA ASN A 345 -1.36 -13.03 -15.28
C ASN A 345 -0.36 -12.64 -16.38
N VAL A 346 0.28 -11.47 -16.23
CA VAL A 346 1.27 -10.96 -17.18
C VAL A 346 2.58 -11.74 -17.03
N LEU A 347 3.11 -11.84 -15.82
CA LEU A 347 4.43 -12.41 -15.57
C LEU A 347 4.53 -13.88 -15.98
N THR A 348 3.54 -14.68 -15.61
CA THR A 348 3.47 -16.10 -15.96
C THR A 348 3.10 -16.34 -17.43
N GLY A 349 2.61 -15.32 -18.14
CA GLY A 349 2.02 -15.46 -19.47
C GLY A 349 0.72 -16.28 -19.50
N LYS A 350 0.19 -16.70 -18.35
CA LYS A 350 -0.97 -17.59 -18.21
C LYS A 350 -2.01 -16.96 -17.29
N ARG A 351 -3.03 -16.32 -17.89
CA ARG A 351 -4.13 -15.68 -17.14
C ARG A 351 -4.83 -16.70 -16.23
N TRP A 352 -4.97 -16.38 -14.94
CA TRP A 352 -5.56 -17.25 -13.92
C TRP A 352 -4.83 -18.60 -13.77
N GLY A 353 -3.53 -18.64 -14.07
CA GLY A 353 -2.69 -19.82 -13.84
C GLY A 353 -2.22 -19.94 -12.39
N ILE A 354 -1.83 -18.80 -11.80
CA ILE A 354 -1.49 -18.65 -10.38
C ILE A 354 -2.48 -17.66 -9.78
N VAL A 355 -3.08 -18.03 -8.65
CA VAL A 355 -4.13 -17.26 -7.97
C VAL A 355 -3.88 -17.30 -6.48
N SER A 356 -3.79 -16.12 -5.86
CA SER A 356 -3.56 -16.01 -4.40
C SER A 356 -4.78 -16.44 -3.61
N GLN A 357 -4.59 -16.78 -2.34
CA GLN A 357 -5.69 -17.18 -1.46
C GLN A 357 -6.73 -16.06 -1.31
N GLU A 358 -6.30 -14.80 -1.23
CA GLU A 358 -7.20 -13.65 -1.08
C GLU A 358 -8.09 -13.45 -2.31
N MET A 359 -7.58 -13.74 -3.51
CA MET A 359 -8.40 -13.74 -4.73
C MET A 359 -9.39 -14.91 -4.71
N ARG A 360 -9.01 -16.09 -4.21
CA ARG A 360 -9.95 -17.22 -4.03
C ARG A 360 -11.06 -16.85 -3.05
N ASP A 361 -10.71 -16.28 -1.89
CA ASP A 361 -11.64 -15.81 -0.87
C ASP A 361 -12.61 -14.75 -1.40
N TYR A 362 -12.09 -13.83 -2.23
CA TYR A 362 -12.91 -12.87 -2.96
C TYR A 362 -13.90 -13.55 -3.91
N LEU A 363 -13.45 -14.52 -4.70
CA LEU A 363 -14.31 -15.25 -5.63
C LEU A 363 -15.32 -16.17 -4.91
N MET A 364 -15.03 -16.58 -3.68
CA MET A 364 -15.94 -17.27 -2.76
C MET A 364 -16.90 -16.31 -2.05
N GLY A 365 -16.70 -14.99 -2.21
CA GLY A 365 -17.57 -13.95 -1.67
C GLY A 365 -17.36 -13.65 -0.19
N PHE A 366 -16.21 -14.03 0.39
CA PHE A 366 -15.88 -13.77 1.79
C PHE A 366 -15.61 -12.29 2.10
N TYR A 367 -15.43 -11.47 1.06
CA TYR A 367 -15.34 -10.00 1.18
C TYR A 367 -16.68 -9.29 0.99
N GLY A 368 -17.75 -10.01 0.69
CA GLY A 368 -19.08 -9.46 0.42
C GLY A 368 -19.51 -9.56 -1.04
N LYS A 369 -20.65 -8.94 -1.33
CA LYS A 369 -21.31 -8.94 -2.64
C LYS A 369 -20.63 -7.98 -3.61
N THR A 370 -20.26 -8.49 -4.77
CA THR A 370 -19.63 -7.70 -5.83
C THR A 370 -20.64 -6.76 -6.53
N PRO A 371 -20.21 -5.58 -7.02
CA PRO A 371 -21.11 -4.64 -7.73
C PRO A 371 -21.75 -5.21 -9.01
N ALA A 372 -21.05 -6.12 -9.68
CA ALA A 372 -21.54 -6.87 -10.83
C ALA A 372 -21.27 -8.36 -10.63
N PRO A 373 -22.00 -9.26 -11.32
CA PRO A 373 -21.68 -10.68 -11.32
C PRO A 373 -20.22 -10.93 -11.74
N ILE A 374 -19.55 -11.82 -11.01
CA ILE A 374 -18.25 -12.38 -11.41
C ILE A 374 -18.46 -13.21 -12.69
N ASP A 375 -17.48 -13.20 -13.59
CA ASP A 375 -17.47 -14.04 -14.78
C ASP A 375 -17.51 -15.53 -14.38
N PRO A 376 -18.58 -16.28 -14.73
CA PRO A 376 -18.72 -17.68 -14.33
C PRO A 376 -17.58 -18.57 -14.81
N ALA A 377 -16.99 -18.27 -15.99
CA ALA A 377 -15.89 -19.05 -16.52
C ALA A 377 -14.62 -18.86 -15.70
N ILE A 378 -14.40 -17.66 -15.14
CA ILE A 378 -13.28 -17.40 -14.25
C ILE A 378 -13.52 -18.02 -12.88
N GLN A 379 -14.74 -17.88 -12.34
CA GLN A 379 -15.09 -18.47 -11.05
C GLN A 379 -14.93 -20.00 -11.07
N GLU A 380 -15.45 -20.69 -12.11
CA GLU A 380 -15.27 -22.13 -12.27
C GLU A 380 -13.81 -22.52 -12.52
N LYS A 381 -13.05 -21.73 -13.30
CA LYS A 381 -11.63 -22.02 -13.54
C LYS A 381 -10.80 -21.99 -12.26
N VAL A 382 -11.08 -21.05 -11.36
CA VAL A 382 -10.29 -20.85 -10.14
C VAL A 382 -10.76 -21.75 -9.00
N LEU A 383 -12.07 -21.82 -8.77
CA LEU A 383 -12.65 -22.52 -7.62
C LEU A 383 -13.11 -23.95 -7.96
N GLY A 384 -13.24 -24.29 -9.24
CA GLY A 384 -13.95 -25.48 -9.68
C GLY A 384 -15.48 -25.32 -9.57
N LYS A 385 -16.20 -26.43 -9.54
CA LYS A 385 -17.67 -26.43 -9.38
C LYS A 385 -18.04 -26.26 -7.92
N VAL A 386 -18.13 -25.02 -7.48
CA VAL A 386 -18.45 -24.65 -6.11
C VAL A 386 -19.77 -23.87 -6.07
N ASP A 387 -20.64 -24.22 -5.12
CA ASP A 387 -21.85 -23.45 -4.84
C ASP A 387 -21.51 -22.29 -3.91
N VAL A 388 -21.18 -21.15 -4.52
CA VAL A 388 -20.76 -19.95 -3.80
C VAL A 388 -21.88 -19.39 -2.93
N ALA A 389 -23.14 -19.50 -3.36
CA ALA A 389 -24.27 -19.01 -2.56
C ALA A 389 -24.38 -19.79 -1.25
N LYS A 390 -24.21 -21.11 -1.31
CA LYS A 390 -24.16 -21.98 -0.12
C LYS A 390 -22.96 -21.64 0.77
N LEU A 391 -21.77 -21.46 0.19
CA LEU A 391 -20.58 -21.07 0.97
C LEU A 391 -20.78 -19.73 1.71
N GLN A 392 -21.40 -18.75 1.07
CA GLN A 392 -21.68 -17.46 1.69
C GLN A 392 -22.68 -17.58 2.84
N GLU A 393 -23.69 -18.44 2.71
CA GLU A 393 -24.66 -18.72 3.78
C GLU A 393 -23.99 -19.40 4.98
N GLU A 394 -23.09 -20.36 4.72
CA GLU A 394 -22.31 -21.06 5.75
C GLU A 394 -21.26 -20.14 6.42
N ALA A 395 -20.62 -19.26 5.65
CA ALA A 395 -19.57 -18.35 6.13
C ALA A 395 -20.10 -17.19 6.99
N LYS A 396 -21.36 -16.78 6.84
CA LYS A 396 -21.96 -15.67 7.61
C LYS A 396 -21.98 -15.89 9.13
N ASN A 397 -21.79 -17.12 9.64
CA ASN A 397 -21.90 -17.41 11.08
C ASN A 397 -20.81 -18.33 11.68
N ALA A 398 -19.91 -18.93 10.91
CA ALA A 398 -19.16 -20.11 11.39
C ALA A 398 -17.63 -19.97 11.53
N HIS A 399 -17.00 -18.88 11.08
CA HIS A 399 -15.53 -18.82 10.93
C HIS A 399 -14.85 -17.56 11.47
N LEU A 400 -15.58 -16.65 12.11
CA LEU A 400 -15.00 -15.41 12.65
C LEU A 400 -14.66 -15.60 14.12
N GLN A 401 -13.40 -15.33 14.47
CA GLN A 401 -12.93 -15.35 15.86
C GLN A 401 -13.77 -14.36 16.69
N THR A 402 -14.32 -14.85 17.78
CA THR A 402 -15.08 -14.05 18.76
C THR A 402 -14.13 -13.32 19.71
N TYR A 403 -14.64 -12.32 20.42
CA TYR A 403 -13.86 -11.62 21.45
C TYR A 403 -13.38 -12.58 22.54
N ASP A 404 -14.23 -13.50 23.00
CA ASP A 404 -13.89 -14.44 24.07
C ASP A 404 -12.80 -15.44 23.65
N GLU A 405 -12.79 -15.87 22.38
CA GLU A 405 -11.71 -16.69 21.82
C GLU A 405 -10.40 -15.91 21.75
N ALA A 406 -10.43 -14.66 21.25
CA ALA A 406 -9.25 -13.80 21.23
C ALA A 406 -8.70 -13.53 22.64
N ALA A 407 -9.58 -13.30 23.61
CA ALA A 407 -9.22 -13.12 25.02
C ALA A 407 -8.56 -14.38 25.62
N ALA A 408 -9.10 -15.56 25.32
CA ALA A 408 -8.54 -16.83 25.78
C ALA A 408 -7.15 -17.11 25.18
N GLU A 409 -6.93 -16.77 23.90
CA GLU A 409 -5.64 -16.96 23.22
C GLU A 409 -4.54 -16.00 23.69
N ILE A 410 -4.88 -14.73 23.94
CA ILE A 410 -3.90 -13.74 24.43
C ILE A 410 -3.60 -13.92 25.92
N GLY A 411 -4.59 -14.39 26.69
CA GLY A 411 -4.44 -14.70 28.11
C GLY A 411 -3.96 -13.51 28.94
N ASP A 412 -3.10 -13.79 29.91
CA ASP A 412 -2.60 -12.80 30.89
C ASP A 412 -1.70 -11.72 30.28
N LEU A 413 -1.37 -11.80 28.99
CA LEU A 413 -0.60 -10.76 28.31
C LEU A 413 -1.47 -9.51 28.04
N ALA A 414 -2.79 -9.67 27.90
CA ALA A 414 -3.71 -8.55 27.79
C ALA A 414 -4.10 -8.03 29.18
N GLU A 415 -3.89 -6.74 29.44
CA GLU A 415 -4.19 -6.10 30.73
C GLU A 415 -5.52 -5.32 30.68
N SER A 416 -6.14 -5.23 29.49
CA SER A 416 -7.37 -4.48 29.24
C SER A 416 -8.18 -5.08 28.07
N GLU A 417 -9.44 -4.66 27.95
CA GLU A 417 -10.27 -5.00 26.77
C GLU A 417 -9.69 -4.43 25.46
N GLU A 418 -9.02 -3.27 25.53
CA GLU A 418 -8.34 -2.65 24.40
C GLU A 418 -7.19 -3.51 23.88
N ASP A 419 -6.45 -4.18 24.77
CA ASP A 419 -5.39 -5.13 24.40
C ASP A 419 -5.96 -6.35 23.70
N VAL A 420 -7.08 -6.89 24.19
CA VAL A 420 -7.79 -8.01 23.55
C VAL A 420 -8.28 -7.60 22.16
N LEU A 421 -8.85 -6.40 22.01
CA LEU A 421 -9.28 -5.88 20.72
C LEU A 421 -8.10 -5.68 19.76
N SER A 422 -6.98 -5.13 20.25
CA SER A 422 -5.74 -5.01 19.47
C SER A 422 -5.27 -6.39 18.97
N TYR A 423 -5.31 -7.41 19.84
CA TYR A 423 -4.98 -8.79 19.48
C TYR A 423 -5.97 -9.39 18.48
N ALA A 424 -7.28 -9.25 18.68
CA ALA A 424 -8.29 -9.75 17.76
C ALA A 424 -8.10 -9.17 16.34
N LEU A 425 -7.75 -7.87 16.26
CA LEU A 425 -7.54 -7.18 14.99
C LEU A 425 -6.20 -7.55 14.33
N PHE A 426 -5.12 -7.59 15.11
CA PHE A 426 -3.74 -7.80 14.64
C PHE A 426 -2.96 -8.74 15.59
N PRO A 427 -3.21 -10.07 15.53
CA PRO A 427 -2.71 -11.00 16.56
C PRO A 427 -1.20 -10.98 16.74
N ASN A 428 -0.45 -10.95 15.62
CA ASN A 428 1.01 -11.00 15.64
C ASN A 428 1.61 -9.68 16.13
N GLU A 429 1.15 -8.57 15.58
CA GLU A 429 1.66 -7.24 15.91
C GLU A 429 1.31 -6.84 17.34
N ALA A 430 0.07 -7.11 17.78
CA ALA A 430 -0.35 -6.84 19.14
C ALA A 430 0.38 -7.73 20.16
N ARG A 431 0.51 -9.04 19.92
CA ARG A 431 1.28 -9.92 20.82
C ARG A 431 2.72 -9.44 20.95
N ALA A 432 3.38 -9.16 19.83
CA ALA A 432 4.76 -8.67 19.83
C ALA A 432 4.90 -7.33 20.58
N TYR A 433 3.96 -6.40 20.40
CA TYR A 433 3.93 -5.13 21.12
C TYR A 433 3.72 -5.32 22.63
N LEU A 434 2.72 -6.12 23.02
CA LEU A 434 2.38 -6.36 24.43
C LEU A 434 3.51 -7.09 25.17
N GLU A 435 4.21 -8.03 24.53
CA GLU A 435 5.40 -8.67 25.11
C GLU A 435 6.52 -7.66 25.36
N ARG A 436 6.75 -6.72 24.44
CA ARG A 436 7.71 -5.63 24.66
C ARG A 436 7.24 -4.70 25.79
N ARG A 437 5.95 -4.37 25.86
CA ARG A 437 5.36 -3.53 26.92
C ARG A 437 5.57 -4.17 28.30
N ALA A 438 5.22 -5.44 28.45
CA ALA A 438 5.40 -6.21 29.69
C ALA A 438 6.89 -6.33 30.10
N ALA A 439 7.80 -6.36 29.12
CA ALA A 439 9.24 -6.34 29.36
C ALA A 439 9.83 -4.95 29.66
N GLY A 440 9.02 -3.88 29.66
CA GLY A 440 9.48 -2.50 29.83
C GLY A 440 10.37 -2.00 28.68
N LYS A 441 10.15 -2.52 27.47
CA LYS A 441 10.94 -2.23 26.26
C LYS A 441 10.23 -1.32 25.24
N VAL A 442 9.07 -0.80 25.60
CA VAL A 442 8.34 0.19 24.80
C VAL A 442 8.75 1.59 25.27
N HIS A 443 9.04 2.49 24.33
CA HIS A 443 9.39 3.87 24.66
C HIS A 443 8.14 4.68 25.05
N PRO A 444 8.30 5.79 25.81
CA PRO A 444 7.16 6.66 26.10
C PRO A 444 6.57 7.26 24.82
N ILE A 445 5.27 7.10 24.60
CA ILE A 445 4.56 7.61 23.40
C ILE A 445 4.65 9.13 23.21
N THR A 446 4.95 9.87 24.28
CA THR A 446 5.15 11.32 24.28
C THR A 446 6.56 11.74 23.88
N GLU A 447 7.50 10.81 23.78
CA GLU A 447 8.87 11.03 23.37
C GLU A 447 9.05 10.59 21.91
N ASP A 448 9.72 11.42 21.11
CA ASP A 448 9.91 11.14 19.70
C ASP A 448 11.02 10.10 19.50
N MET A 449 10.66 8.89 19.09
CA MET A 449 11.62 7.81 18.79
C MET A 449 12.59 8.21 17.66
N ASN A 450 12.19 9.09 16.75
CA ASN A 450 13.05 9.58 15.67
C ASN A 450 14.10 10.57 16.18
N ALA A 451 13.82 11.31 17.26
CA ALA A 451 14.77 12.25 17.85
C ALA A 451 15.93 11.53 18.59
N THR A 452 15.71 10.32 19.09
CA THR A 452 16.77 9.51 19.71
C THR A 452 17.74 8.89 18.70
N ALA A 453 17.29 8.57 17.49
CA ALA A 453 18.15 8.10 16.41
C ALA A 453 19.05 9.24 15.89
N GLU A 454 18.50 10.45 15.75
CA GLU A 454 19.26 11.62 15.31
C GLU A 454 20.36 12.05 16.31
N ASN A 455 20.19 11.82 17.62
CA ASN A 455 21.26 12.09 18.60
C ASN A 455 22.42 11.08 18.54
N GLN A 456 22.23 9.91 17.93
CA GLN A 456 23.32 8.98 17.65
C GLN A 456 24.06 9.33 16.36
N ASP A 457 23.36 9.92 15.39
CA ASP A 457 23.94 10.38 14.12
C ASP A 457 24.52 11.81 14.20
N MET A 458 24.05 12.65 15.14
CA MET A 458 24.53 14.02 15.36
C MET A 458 25.95 14.10 15.94
N ASP A 459 26.47 13.01 16.52
CA ASP A 459 27.88 12.93 16.90
C ASP A 459 28.80 12.58 15.70
N THR A 460 28.26 12.41 14.49
CA THR A 460 29.03 11.93 13.32
C THR A 460 28.83 12.63 11.98
N GLU A 461 28.10 13.75 11.86
CA GLU A 461 27.98 14.43 10.55
C GLU A 461 28.07 15.96 10.61
N GLU A 462 29.25 16.50 10.96
CA GLU A 462 29.80 17.63 10.22
C GLU A 462 30.70 17.05 9.11
N GLU A 463 30.19 16.89 7.87
CA GLU A 463 30.94 17.02 6.61
C GLU A 463 30.06 16.65 5.40
N SER A 464 29.28 17.62 4.90
CA SER A 464 28.76 17.57 3.53
C SER A 464 29.47 18.63 2.68
N ASP A 465 30.63 18.26 2.17
CA ASP A 465 31.17 18.62 0.85
C ASP A 465 32.63 18.17 0.83
N MET A 466 32.98 17.29 -0.10
CA MET A 466 34.30 16.70 -0.24
C MET A 466 35.37 17.80 -0.36
N ASN A 467 36.08 18.08 0.74
CA ASN A 467 36.98 19.22 0.85
C ASN A 467 38.25 18.97 0.03
N VAL A 468 38.77 20.01 -0.62
CA VAL A 468 39.97 19.99 -1.50
C VAL A 468 41.19 19.36 -0.80
N THR A 469 41.20 19.35 0.52
CA THR A 469 42.19 18.70 1.38
C THR A 469 42.21 17.17 1.24
N GLN A 470 41.06 16.49 1.18
CA GLN A 470 40.97 15.03 1.05
C GLN A 470 41.46 14.54 -0.32
N ILE A 471 41.18 15.29 -1.39
CA ILE A 471 41.71 15.01 -2.74
C ILE A 471 43.24 15.12 -2.75
N ARG A 472 43.80 16.09 -2.00
CA ARG A 472 45.24 16.29 -1.91
C ARG A 472 45.94 15.17 -1.14
N GLU A 473 45.35 14.71 -0.04
CA GLU A 473 45.86 13.55 0.72
C GLU A 473 45.81 12.26 -0.10
N LEU A 474 44.77 12.07 -0.92
CA LEU A 474 44.67 10.96 -1.88
C LEU A 474 45.76 11.00 -2.95
N ILE A 475 46.13 12.19 -3.46
CA ILE A 475 47.24 12.35 -4.42
C ILE A 475 48.58 12.01 -3.75
N GLU A 476 48.81 12.49 -2.52
CA GLU A 476 50.04 12.18 -1.77
C GLU A 476 50.15 10.68 -1.43
N ALA A 477 49.03 10.03 -1.07
CA ALA A 477 48.97 8.58 -0.87
C ALA A 477 49.18 7.77 -2.16
N LEU A 478 48.67 8.27 -3.30
CA LEU A 478 48.93 7.68 -4.61
C LEU A 478 50.42 7.74 -4.92
N ASP A 479 51.09 8.88 -4.71
CA ASP A 479 52.53 9.05 -4.95
C ASP A 479 53.40 8.11 -4.09
N GLY A 480 53.00 7.82 -2.85
CA GLY A 480 53.65 6.85 -1.97
C GLY A 480 53.37 5.36 -2.27
N SER A 481 52.44 5.04 -3.17
CA SER A 481 52.02 3.66 -3.48
C SER A 481 52.35 3.23 -4.93
N SER A 482 52.35 1.92 -5.17
CA SER A 482 52.51 1.33 -6.51
C SER A 482 51.22 1.33 -7.35
N VAL A 483 50.17 2.00 -6.87
CA VAL A 483 48.86 2.04 -7.52
C VAL A 483 48.88 3.08 -8.64
N ALA A 484 48.46 2.68 -9.84
CA ALA A 484 48.51 3.51 -11.05
C ALA A 484 47.26 4.38 -11.27
N GLU A 485 46.12 3.94 -10.74
CA GLU A 485 44.82 4.60 -10.85
C GLU A 485 44.00 4.30 -9.60
N VAL A 486 43.35 5.33 -9.05
CA VAL A 486 42.35 5.19 -7.98
C VAL A 486 41.07 5.88 -8.46
N THR A 487 39.96 5.15 -8.37
CA THR A 487 38.62 5.66 -8.71
C THR A 487 37.74 5.56 -7.48
N ILE A 488 37.14 6.69 -7.09
CA ILE A 488 36.21 6.78 -5.96
C ILE A 488 34.84 7.17 -6.49
N LYS A 489 33.81 6.47 -6.00
CA LYS A 489 32.41 6.75 -6.29
C LYS A 489 31.70 7.11 -4.99
N ASP A 490 31.13 8.31 -4.96
CA ASP A 490 30.22 8.74 -3.90
C ASP A 490 28.94 9.29 -4.54
N GLY A 491 27.83 8.61 -4.30
CA GLY A 491 26.53 8.88 -4.93
C GLY A 491 26.62 9.03 -6.46
N THR A 492 26.40 10.24 -6.96
CA THR A 492 26.36 10.58 -8.40
C THR A 492 27.70 11.08 -8.96
N THR A 493 28.75 11.18 -8.15
CA THR A 493 30.06 11.72 -8.57
C THR A 493 31.12 10.63 -8.64
N GLU A 494 31.78 10.50 -9.80
CA GLU A 494 32.89 9.58 -10.02
C GLU A 494 34.16 10.38 -10.31
N VAL A 495 35.21 10.20 -9.49
CA VAL A 495 36.52 10.84 -9.68
C VAL A 495 37.59 9.78 -9.86
N ALA A 496 38.32 9.86 -10.98
CA ALA A 496 39.44 8.98 -11.30
C ALA A 496 40.76 9.77 -11.34
N ILE A 497 41.74 9.37 -10.53
CA ILE A 497 43.06 10.00 -10.45
C ILE A 497 44.10 9.02 -11.01
N LYS A 498 44.86 9.43 -12.04
CA LYS A 498 45.86 8.61 -12.75
C LYS A 498 47.26 9.19 -12.62
N LYS A 499 48.26 8.34 -12.35
CA LYS A 499 49.67 8.74 -12.41
C LYS A 499 50.14 8.92 -13.87
N PRO A 500 50.79 10.04 -14.23
CA PRO A 500 51.31 10.23 -15.58
C PRO A 500 52.55 9.37 -15.82
N VAL A 501 52.49 8.51 -16.85
CA VAL A 501 53.65 7.75 -17.35
C VAL A 501 54.47 8.63 -18.28
N ALA A 502 55.73 8.87 -17.95
CA ALA A 502 56.66 9.59 -18.81
C ALA A 502 56.97 8.77 -20.07
N VAL A 503 56.52 9.24 -21.24
CA VAL A 503 56.88 8.66 -22.54
C VAL A 503 57.94 9.55 -23.20
N SER A 504 59.12 8.98 -23.45
CA SER A 504 60.22 9.62 -24.18
C SER A 504 59.93 9.70 -25.68
N ALA A 505 60.11 10.88 -26.26
CA ALA A 505 59.93 11.16 -27.70
C ALA A 505 61.07 10.59 -28.58
N PRO A 506 60.80 10.38 -29.88
CA PRO A 506 61.74 10.90 -30.88
C PRO A 506 61.12 11.67 -32.07
N ALA A 507 61.99 12.54 -32.59
CA ALA A 507 62.06 13.50 -33.71
C ALA A 507 61.21 13.36 -35.03
N PRO A 508 61.16 14.43 -35.88
CA PRO A 508 60.01 14.73 -36.75
C PRO A 508 60.18 14.59 -38.29
N ALA A 509 59.04 14.36 -38.95
CA ALA A 509 58.53 14.77 -40.30
C ALA A 509 59.28 14.33 -41.61
N PRO A 510 58.59 14.08 -42.75
CA PRO A 510 57.79 15.09 -43.47
C PRO A 510 56.42 14.64 -44.04
N ALA A 511 55.63 15.63 -44.48
CA ALA A 511 54.23 15.59 -44.96
C ALA A 511 54.13 15.59 -46.53
N PRO A 512 52.99 15.92 -47.16
CA PRO A 512 51.68 15.22 -47.26
C PRO A 512 51.23 15.01 -48.74
N ALA A 513 50.20 14.19 -49.04
CA ALA A 513 49.31 14.43 -50.21
C ALA A 513 48.04 13.54 -50.30
N ALA A 514 46.90 14.22 -50.48
CA ALA A 514 45.74 13.97 -51.36
C ALA A 514 44.69 12.84 -51.07
N ALA A 515 43.42 13.28 -50.99
CA ALA A 515 42.15 12.53 -51.08
C ALA A 515 41.75 12.27 -52.56
N PRO A 516 40.57 11.71 -52.96
CA PRO A 516 39.40 11.15 -52.24
C PRO A 516 38.85 9.79 -52.82
N ALA A 517 37.64 9.39 -52.37
CA ALA A 517 36.80 8.18 -52.57
C ALA A 517 36.39 7.82 -54.04
N PRO A 518 35.42 6.89 -54.38
CA PRO A 518 34.60 5.94 -53.59
C PRO A 518 34.34 4.53 -54.23
N ALA A 519 33.57 3.69 -53.51
CA ALA A 519 32.47 2.82 -54.00
C ALA A 519 32.61 1.27 -54.00
N ALA A 520 31.47 0.68 -53.60
CA ALA A 520 30.87 -0.62 -53.90
C ALA A 520 31.14 -1.83 -52.98
N ALA A 521 30.06 -2.26 -52.31
CA ALA A 521 29.84 -3.61 -51.76
C ALA A 521 29.75 -4.66 -52.89
N PRO A 522 29.96 -5.98 -52.64
CA PRO A 522 28.89 -6.80 -52.05
C PRO A 522 29.32 -8.02 -51.18
N ALA A 523 28.37 -8.42 -50.31
CA ALA A 523 28.01 -9.77 -49.83
C ALA A 523 29.02 -10.74 -49.15
N ALA A 524 28.50 -11.39 -48.09
CA ALA A 524 29.13 -12.30 -47.12
C ALA A 524 29.67 -13.64 -47.70
N PRO A 525 30.56 -14.32 -46.94
CA PRO A 525 30.14 -15.59 -46.30
C PRO A 525 30.74 -15.89 -44.89
N ALA A 526 29.92 -16.63 -44.13
CA ALA A 526 30.08 -17.59 -43.01
C ALA A 526 31.40 -17.82 -42.20
N ALA A 527 31.19 -17.87 -40.86
CA ALA A 527 31.71 -18.74 -39.77
C ALA A 527 33.24 -18.96 -39.60
N ALA A 528 33.89 -18.45 -38.52
CA ALA A 528 34.00 -18.90 -37.10
C ALA A 528 35.37 -19.59 -36.83
N PRO A 529 35.92 -19.76 -35.59
CA PRO A 529 35.47 -19.30 -34.25
C PRO A 529 36.57 -18.71 -33.29
N ALA A 530 36.06 -18.13 -32.19
CA ALA A 530 36.53 -18.09 -30.79
C ALA A 530 37.90 -17.48 -30.36
N ALA A 531 37.82 -16.54 -29.40
CA ALA A 531 38.59 -16.55 -28.16
C ALA A 531 37.76 -15.93 -27.00
N THR A 532 37.70 -16.66 -25.90
CA THR A 532 36.86 -16.52 -24.69
C THR A 532 37.43 -15.49 -23.68
N PRO A 533 36.59 -14.80 -22.88
CA PRO A 533 37.01 -14.20 -21.61
C PRO A 533 36.60 -15.04 -20.39
N ALA A 534 37.36 -14.88 -19.30
CA ALA A 534 37.51 -15.76 -18.14
C ALA A 534 36.34 -15.81 -17.13
N GLU A 535 36.29 -16.92 -16.39
CA GLU A 535 35.42 -17.28 -15.25
C GLU A 535 35.58 -16.40 -13.99
N PRO A 536 34.52 -16.24 -13.17
CA PRO A 536 34.61 -15.95 -11.74
C PRO A 536 34.72 -17.21 -10.88
N ALA A 537 35.32 -17.04 -9.69
CA ALA A 537 35.74 -18.07 -8.76
C ALA A 537 34.60 -18.89 -8.11
N ALA A 538 34.96 -20.14 -7.78
CA ALA A 538 34.12 -21.25 -7.37
C ALA A 538 33.50 -21.13 -5.96
N ALA A 539 32.22 -21.46 -5.87
CA ALA A 539 31.60 -22.12 -4.73
C ALA A 539 30.88 -23.38 -5.24
N GLU A 540 31.20 -24.54 -4.66
CA GLU A 540 30.48 -25.81 -4.87
C GLU A 540 30.55 -26.60 -3.55
N PRO A 541 29.64 -27.57 -3.27
CA PRO A 541 29.17 -28.61 -4.20
C PRO A 541 27.63 -28.73 -4.26
N ALA A 542 26.95 -29.22 -5.30
CA ALA A 542 27.32 -29.83 -6.56
C ALA A 542 26.14 -29.61 -7.52
N ALA A 543 26.38 -29.19 -8.76
CA ALA A 543 25.39 -29.43 -9.80
C ALA A 543 25.38 -30.95 -10.07
N SER A 544 24.41 -31.66 -9.48
CA SER A 544 24.09 -32.99 -10.01
C SER A 544 23.75 -32.80 -11.49
N ALA A 545 24.30 -33.64 -12.36
CA ALA A 545 23.83 -33.73 -13.74
C ALA A 545 22.39 -34.26 -13.69
N ARG A 546 21.44 -33.35 -13.50
CA ARG A 546 20.02 -33.67 -13.38
C ARG A 546 19.60 -34.39 -14.66
N PRO A 547 18.93 -35.56 -14.56
CA PRO A 547 18.44 -36.26 -15.73
C PRO A 547 17.61 -35.33 -16.62
N ALA A 548 17.80 -35.39 -17.95
CA ALA A 548 17.07 -34.54 -18.91
C ALA A 548 15.55 -34.77 -18.89
N THR A 549 15.10 -35.84 -18.24
CA THR A 549 13.69 -36.16 -18.02
C THR A 549 13.07 -35.36 -16.87
N TRP A 550 13.88 -34.76 -15.99
CA TRP A 550 13.37 -33.96 -14.87
C TRP A 550 13.02 -32.55 -15.33
N LYS A 551 11.88 -32.05 -14.87
CA LYS A 551 11.44 -30.68 -15.11
C LYS A 551 11.61 -29.84 -13.86
N ALA A 552 12.04 -28.59 -14.05
CA ALA A 552 12.13 -27.61 -12.98
C ALA A 552 10.75 -26.99 -12.74
N VAL A 553 10.38 -26.82 -11.47
CA VAL A 553 9.37 -25.86 -11.04
C VAL A 553 10.13 -24.64 -10.57
N GLU A 554 10.06 -23.56 -11.35
CA GLU A 554 10.75 -22.31 -11.06
C GLU A 554 9.83 -21.35 -10.29
N SER A 555 10.44 -20.48 -9.47
CA SER A 555 9.70 -19.43 -8.80
C SER A 555 9.18 -18.42 -9.83
N PRO A 556 7.86 -18.18 -9.90
CA PRO A 556 7.27 -17.24 -10.85
C PRO A 556 7.37 -15.78 -10.37
N MET A 557 7.98 -15.55 -9.20
CA MET A 557 8.08 -14.25 -8.55
C MET A 557 9.27 -14.20 -7.58
N VAL A 558 9.72 -12.99 -7.26
CA VAL A 558 10.64 -12.76 -6.13
C VAL A 558 9.82 -12.78 -4.84
N GLY A 559 10.25 -13.51 -3.81
CA GLY A 559 9.50 -13.67 -2.56
C GLY A 559 10.22 -14.53 -1.53
N THR A 560 9.51 -14.92 -0.48
CA THR A 560 9.99 -15.88 0.55
C THR A 560 9.34 -17.24 0.32
N PHE A 561 10.14 -18.29 0.21
CA PHE A 561 9.65 -19.66 0.06
C PHE A 561 9.24 -20.26 1.40
N TYR A 562 8.05 -20.87 1.44
CA TYR A 562 7.56 -21.66 2.57
C TYR A 562 7.14 -23.05 2.12
N GLN A 563 7.66 -24.07 2.79
CA GLN A 563 7.39 -25.48 2.46
C GLN A 563 6.05 -26.00 3.03
N ALA A 564 5.44 -25.27 3.97
CA ALA A 564 4.25 -25.68 4.73
C ALA A 564 3.20 -24.56 4.79
N PRO A 565 1.91 -24.87 5.02
CA PRO A 565 0.84 -23.87 5.11
C PRO A 565 0.89 -23.01 6.38
N ALA A 566 1.60 -23.46 7.42
CA ALA A 566 1.82 -22.73 8.67
C ALA A 566 3.13 -23.22 9.34
N PRO A 567 3.74 -22.43 10.25
CA PRO A 567 5.03 -22.78 10.88
C PRO A 567 5.06 -24.15 11.58
N ASP A 568 3.93 -24.59 12.14
CA ASP A 568 3.81 -25.86 12.86
C ASP A 568 3.13 -26.98 12.04
N ALA A 569 2.88 -26.74 10.74
CA ALA A 569 2.21 -27.71 9.86
C ALA A 569 3.21 -28.60 9.10
N ASP A 570 2.74 -29.77 8.66
CA ASP A 570 3.51 -30.63 7.77
C ASP A 570 3.76 -29.95 6.40
N PRO A 571 4.94 -30.17 5.77
CA PRO A 571 5.21 -29.67 4.41
C PRO A 571 4.21 -30.19 3.39
N PHE A 572 3.91 -29.39 2.37
CA PHE A 572 3.00 -29.76 1.28
C PHE A 572 3.44 -31.02 0.55
N VAL A 573 4.76 -31.16 0.31
CA VAL A 573 5.38 -32.32 -0.35
C VAL A 573 6.75 -32.63 0.24
N LYS A 574 7.14 -33.90 0.20
CA LYS A 574 8.46 -34.40 0.61
C LYS A 574 9.19 -35.01 -0.58
N LEU A 575 10.52 -35.10 -0.46
CA LEU A 575 11.35 -35.70 -1.50
C LEU A 575 10.97 -37.18 -1.69
N GLY A 576 10.63 -37.56 -2.92
CA GLY A 576 10.13 -38.88 -3.29
C GLY A 576 8.60 -39.00 -3.39
N ASP A 577 7.85 -37.96 -3.04
CA ASP A 577 6.39 -37.97 -3.13
C ASP A 577 5.91 -37.91 -4.59
N THR A 578 4.86 -38.68 -4.89
CA THR A 578 4.12 -38.56 -6.15
C THR A 578 3.09 -37.45 -6.01
N VAL A 579 3.11 -36.50 -6.94
CA VAL A 579 2.20 -35.36 -7.00
C VAL A 579 1.27 -35.46 -8.20
N GLU A 580 0.03 -35.03 -8.04
CA GLU A 580 -0.94 -34.92 -9.14
C GLU A 580 -0.91 -33.52 -9.77
N ALA A 581 -1.36 -33.41 -11.03
CA ALA A 581 -1.52 -32.11 -11.68
C ALA A 581 -2.51 -31.23 -10.88
N GLY A 582 -2.08 -30.02 -10.51
CA GLY A 582 -2.86 -29.09 -9.70
C GLY A 582 -2.65 -29.22 -8.19
N GLN A 583 -1.89 -30.20 -7.70
CA GLN A 583 -1.55 -30.32 -6.28
C GLN A 583 -0.58 -29.21 -5.85
N THR A 584 -0.87 -28.52 -4.74
CA THR A 584 0.00 -27.48 -4.16
C THR A 584 1.33 -28.08 -3.68
N LEU A 585 2.44 -27.47 -4.09
CA LEU A 585 3.81 -27.90 -3.79
C LEU A 585 4.48 -27.04 -2.72
N CYS A 586 4.20 -25.73 -2.70
CA CYS A 586 4.74 -24.78 -1.73
C CYS A 586 3.95 -23.47 -1.75
N ILE A 587 4.30 -22.57 -0.83
CA ILE A 587 3.88 -21.18 -0.85
C ILE A 587 5.12 -20.32 -1.16
N VAL A 588 4.96 -19.35 -2.06
CA VAL A 588 5.88 -18.21 -2.15
C VAL A 588 5.14 -16.98 -1.67
N GLU A 589 5.53 -16.45 -0.52
CA GLU A 589 5.04 -15.19 -0.03
C GLU A 589 5.68 -14.08 -0.85
N ALA A 590 4.85 -13.36 -1.59
CA ALA A 590 5.26 -12.15 -2.27
C ALA A 590 4.22 -11.09 -1.96
N MET A 591 4.69 -9.88 -1.64
CA MET A 591 3.82 -8.72 -1.46
C MET A 591 2.78 -8.90 -0.33
N LYS A 592 3.13 -9.61 0.75
CA LYS A 592 2.25 -9.98 1.87
C LYS A 592 1.06 -10.88 1.50
N LEU A 593 1.09 -11.48 0.31
CA LEU A 593 0.10 -12.46 -0.13
C LEU A 593 0.77 -13.82 -0.23
N MET A 594 0.08 -14.85 0.22
CA MET A 594 0.56 -16.22 0.17
C MET A 594 0.16 -16.83 -1.18
N ASN A 595 1.14 -17.09 -2.05
CA ASN A 595 0.90 -17.64 -3.38
C ASN A 595 1.23 -19.13 -3.42
N GLU A 596 0.20 -19.96 -3.51
CA GLU A 596 0.37 -21.39 -3.69
C GLU A 596 0.86 -21.73 -5.11
N LEU A 597 1.89 -22.57 -5.17
CA LEU A 597 2.50 -23.06 -6.40
C LEU A 597 2.05 -24.50 -6.68
N PRO A 598 1.14 -24.73 -7.65
CA PRO A 598 0.69 -26.07 -7.98
C PRO A 598 1.64 -26.78 -8.95
N ALA A 599 1.65 -28.11 -8.91
CA ALA A 599 2.28 -28.95 -9.92
C ALA A 599 1.57 -28.81 -11.28
N GLU A 600 2.33 -28.61 -12.36
CA GLU A 600 1.74 -28.46 -13.70
C GLU A 600 1.27 -29.80 -14.30
N GLU A 601 1.95 -30.89 -13.99
CA GLU A 601 1.65 -32.25 -14.46
C GLU A 601 1.99 -33.27 -13.37
N PRO A 602 1.47 -34.52 -13.47
CA PRO A 602 1.77 -35.55 -12.49
C PRO A 602 3.24 -35.93 -12.50
N GLY A 603 3.83 -36.12 -11.33
CA GLY A 603 5.28 -36.25 -11.20
C GLY A 603 5.73 -36.86 -9.89
N ILE A 604 7.00 -37.22 -9.79
CA ILE A 604 7.65 -37.57 -8.51
C ILE A 604 8.63 -36.46 -8.14
N ILE A 605 8.53 -35.89 -6.94
CA ILE A 605 9.48 -34.88 -6.46
C ILE A 605 10.84 -35.53 -6.25
N ARG A 606 11.85 -35.05 -6.98
CA ARG A 606 13.21 -35.61 -6.95
C ARG A 606 14.21 -34.72 -6.25
N GLU A 607 13.99 -33.41 -6.26
CA GLU A 607 14.87 -32.43 -5.62
C GLU A 607 14.06 -31.24 -5.10
N ILE A 608 14.43 -30.74 -3.92
CA ILE A 608 13.98 -29.47 -3.36
C ILE A 608 15.22 -28.58 -3.28
N CYS A 609 15.21 -27.46 -4.01
CA CYS A 609 16.40 -26.64 -4.26
C CYS A 609 16.54 -25.44 -3.32
N VAL A 610 15.51 -25.15 -2.51
CA VAL A 610 15.42 -23.97 -1.64
C VAL A 610 15.06 -24.42 -0.23
N LYS A 611 15.65 -23.81 0.81
CA LYS A 611 15.25 -24.12 2.19
C LYS A 611 14.07 -23.25 2.62
N ASP A 612 13.32 -23.77 3.57
CA ASP A 612 12.19 -23.06 4.17
C ASP A 612 12.58 -21.68 4.72
N ALA A 613 11.71 -20.71 4.52
CA ALA A 613 11.89 -19.30 4.84
C ALA A 613 13.09 -18.59 4.16
N GLU A 614 13.68 -19.17 3.10
CA GLU A 614 14.70 -18.49 2.29
C GLU A 614 14.08 -17.61 1.20
N PRO A 615 14.72 -16.47 0.86
CA PRO A 615 14.32 -15.66 -0.28
C PRO A 615 14.57 -16.41 -1.60
N VAL A 616 13.64 -16.26 -2.54
CA VAL A 616 13.71 -16.79 -3.90
C VAL A 616 13.62 -15.69 -4.93
N GLU A 617 14.37 -15.84 -6.03
CA GLU A 617 14.37 -14.94 -7.17
C GLU A 617 13.42 -15.42 -8.28
N PHE A 618 12.99 -14.50 -9.16
CA PHE A 618 12.21 -14.87 -10.34
C PHE A 618 13.01 -15.83 -11.25
N GLY A 619 12.39 -16.95 -11.63
CA GLY A 619 13.02 -17.99 -12.44
C GLY A 619 13.97 -18.92 -11.67
N GLN A 620 14.11 -18.75 -10.34
CA GLN A 620 14.93 -19.66 -9.54
C GLN A 620 14.25 -21.03 -9.41
N PRO A 621 14.93 -22.15 -9.74
CA PRO A 621 14.39 -23.49 -9.52
C PRO A 621 14.08 -23.73 -8.03
N ILE A 622 12.83 -24.09 -7.72
CA ILE A 622 12.37 -24.46 -6.38
C ILE A 622 12.35 -25.99 -6.23
N PHE A 623 11.81 -26.69 -7.22
CA PHE A 623 11.75 -28.15 -7.25
C PHE A 623 12.24 -28.71 -8.59
N TYR A 624 12.72 -29.95 -8.57
CA TYR A 624 12.74 -30.79 -9.77
C TYR A 624 11.85 -32.01 -9.57
N TYR A 625 11.00 -32.29 -10.55
CA TYR A 625 10.19 -33.50 -10.57
C TYR A 625 10.40 -34.32 -11.84
N GLU A 626 10.21 -35.62 -11.73
CA GLU A 626 10.20 -36.55 -12.84
C GLU A 626 8.74 -36.80 -13.27
N PRO A 627 8.33 -36.41 -14.49
CA PRO A 627 6.96 -36.59 -14.96
C PRO A 627 6.58 -38.06 -15.02
N VAL A 628 5.37 -38.39 -14.58
CA VAL A 628 4.80 -39.74 -14.68
C VAL A 628 3.63 -39.70 -15.67
N ALA A 629 3.66 -40.57 -16.68
CA ALA A 629 2.70 -40.60 -17.79
C ALA A 629 1.30 -41.06 -17.38
#